data_AF-A0A3Q9INB7-F1
#
_entry.id   AF-A0A3Q9INB7-F1
#
_cell.length_a   1.000
_cell.length_b   1.000
_cell.length_c   1.000
_cell.angle_alpha   90.00
_cell.angle_beta   90.00
_cell.angle_gamma   90.00
#
_symmetry.space_group_name_H-M   'P 1'
#
loop_
_entity.id
_entity.type
_entity.pdbx_description
1 polymer ?
#
loop_
_entity_poly.entity_id
_entity_poly.type
_entity_poly.pdbx_seq_one_letter_code
_entity_poly.pdbx_strand_id
1 'polypeptide(L)'
;MDNLDEKYKSKNPFTVPDRYFDTLGDRVMDRIKDEEGETRKTSLFQTLNPYLGLAGLFVFVMIVVRLLIPNLADENRTRLKNGEQANLAAQTENENIFDSDFNPSREEIIEYLSQEADPIEFLYAERR
;
A
#
# COMPACT_ATOMS: atom_id res chain seq x y z
N MET A 1 -0.40 45.91 -30.08
CA MET A 1 0.64 45.04 -29.51
C MET A 1 1.36 45.92 -28.49
N ASP A 2 1.03 45.77 -27.21
CA ASP A 2 1.67 46.57 -26.18
C ASP A 2 3.11 46.09 -25.98
N ASN A 3 4.09 46.99 -26.13
CA ASN A 3 5.50 46.68 -26.00
C ASN A 3 5.85 46.47 -24.52
N LEU A 4 5.71 45.23 -24.05
CA LEU A 4 6.08 44.81 -22.70
C LEU A 4 7.55 45.14 -22.37
N ASP A 5 8.41 45.16 -23.38
CA ASP A 5 9.85 45.41 -23.24
C ASP A 5 10.17 46.81 -22.70
N GLU A 6 9.37 47.83 -23.01
CA GLU A 6 9.66 49.21 -22.59
C GLU A 6 9.29 49.46 -21.13
N LYS A 7 8.29 48.74 -20.61
CA LYS A 7 7.79 48.88 -19.23
C LYS A 7 8.70 48.21 -18.19
N TYR A 8 9.42 47.15 -18.56
CA TYR A 8 10.23 46.35 -17.62
C TYR A 8 11.75 46.54 -17.79
N LYS A 9 12.21 47.35 -18.75
CA LYS A 9 13.64 47.61 -18.99
C LYS A 9 14.34 48.39 -17.86
N SER A 10 13.61 49.17 -17.07
CA SER A 10 14.21 50.15 -16.14
C SER A 10 14.34 49.68 -14.68
N LYS A 11 13.69 48.55 -14.32
CA LYS A 11 13.78 47.99 -12.97
C LYS A 11 13.83 46.48 -13.07
N ASN A 12 14.97 45.90 -12.74
CA ASN A 12 15.13 44.45 -12.70
C ASN A 12 14.06 43.84 -11.75
N PRO A 13 13.07 43.10 -12.26
CA PRO A 13 12.01 42.55 -11.43
C PRO A 13 12.51 41.35 -10.60
N PHE A 14 13.72 40.85 -10.87
CA PHE A 14 14.34 39.74 -10.16
C PHE A 14 15.36 40.26 -9.15
N THR A 15 14.88 40.98 -8.15
CA THR A 15 15.71 41.42 -7.02
C THR A 15 15.27 40.69 -5.77
N VAL A 16 16.23 40.07 -5.07
CA VAL A 16 15.94 39.43 -3.78
C VAL A 16 15.84 40.47 -2.67
N PRO A 17 15.04 40.22 -1.62
CA PRO A 17 15.04 41.06 -0.43
C PRO A 17 16.43 41.15 0.23
N ASP A 18 16.70 42.27 0.89
CA ASP A 18 17.93 42.44 1.65
C ASP A 18 18.08 41.31 2.68
N ARG A 19 19.32 40.78 2.81
CA ARG A 19 19.68 39.70 3.74
C ARG A 19 18.94 38.36 3.51
N TYR A 20 18.31 38.15 2.35
CA TYR A 20 17.62 36.89 2.02
C TYR A 20 18.50 35.64 2.20
N PHE A 21 19.77 35.73 1.78
CA PHE A 21 20.72 34.62 1.84
C PHE A 21 21.30 34.40 3.24
N ASP A 22 21.22 35.39 4.14
CA ASP A 22 21.76 35.30 5.50
C ASP A 22 21.00 34.24 6.32
N THR A 23 19.67 34.15 6.15
CA THR A 23 18.81 33.18 6.85
C THR A 23 18.42 31.99 5.98
N LEU A 24 18.88 31.94 4.71
CA LEU A 24 18.54 30.84 3.81
C LEU A 24 19.20 29.54 4.27
N GLY A 25 20.47 29.58 4.66
CA GLY A 25 21.20 28.42 5.16
C GLY A 25 20.52 27.80 6.38
N ASP A 26 20.14 28.63 7.35
CA ASP A 26 19.42 28.18 8.54
C ASP A 26 18.08 27.54 8.19
N ARG A 27 17.28 28.16 7.31
CA ARG A 27 15.99 27.60 6.87
C ARG A 27 16.12 26.27 6.13
N VAL A 28 17.16 26.11 5.32
CA VAL A 28 17.43 24.86 4.62
C VAL A 28 17.84 23.77 5.62
N MET A 29 18.73 24.10 6.56
CA MET A 29 19.18 23.17 7.58
C MET A 29 18.04 22.77 8.54
N ASP A 30 17.16 23.71 8.90
CA ASP A 30 15.98 23.47 9.73
C ASP A 30 15.03 22.49 9.03
N ARG A 31 14.75 22.71 7.74
CA ARG A 31 13.92 21.78 6.94
C ARG A 31 14.52 20.39 6.82
N ILE A 32 15.83 20.28 6.63
CA ILE A 32 16.52 18.97 6.58
C ILE A 32 16.44 18.28 7.95
N LYS A 33 16.65 19.01 9.05
CA LYS A 33 16.53 18.48 10.41
C LYS A 33 15.11 18.06 10.77
N ASP A 34 14.10 18.76 10.29
CA ASP A 34 12.70 18.39 10.46
C ASP A 34 12.36 17.11 9.69
N GLU A 35 12.92 16.96 8.48
CA GLU A 35 12.77 15.74 7.66
C GLU A 35 13.53 14.53 8.26
N GLU A 36 14.68 14.76 8.93
CA GLU A 36 15.46 13.72 9.62
C GLU A 36 14.90 13.41 11.04
N GLY A 37 14.36 14.40 11.72
CA GLY A 37 13.90 14.35 13.12
C GLY A 37 12.45 13.93 13.31
N GLU A 38 11.61 14.08 12.28
CA GLU A 38 10.22 13.63 12.27
C GLU A 38 10.03 12.41 11.35
N THR A 39 10.95 11.44 11.41
CA THR A 39 10.45 10.07 11.50
C THR A 39 9.75 9.97 12.85
N ARG A 40 8.53 10.54 12.93
CA ARG A 40 7.56 10.13 13.93
C ARG A 40 7.52 8.64 13.75
N LYS A 41 8.23 7.92 14.62
CA LYS A 41 7.98 6.53 14.89
C LYS A 41 6.52 6.56 15.26
N THR A 42 5.65 6.34 14.27
CA THR A 42 4.23 6.23 14.48
C THR A 42 4.17 5.11 15.48
N SER A 43 3.92 5.51 16.71
CA SER A 43 4.06 4.63 17.85
C SER A 43 3.12 3.49 17.51
N LEU A 44 3.66 2.28 17.27
CA LEU A 44 2.82 1.14 16.94
C LEU A 44 1.78 0.89 18.07
N PHE A 45 2.02 1.47 19.25
CA PHE A 45 1.10 1.55 20.36
C PHE A 45 -0.14 2.42 20.10
N GLN A 46 -0.12 3.34 19.14
CA GLN A 46 -1.28 4.17 18.78
C GLN A 46 -2.29 3.41 17.90
N THR A 47 -1.85 2.37 17.18
CA THR A 47 -2.74 1.48 16.40
C THR A 47 -3.21 0.25 17.20
N LEU A 48 -2.51 -0.09 18.29
CA LEU A 48 -2.88 -1.18 19.21
C LEU A 48 -3.94 -0.76 20.25
N ASN A 49 -4.24 0.54 20.39
CA ASN A 49 -5.18 1.09 21.37
C ASN A 49 -6.60 0.47 21.37
N PRO A 50 -7.22 0.04 20.25
CA PRO A 50 -8.53 -0.61 20.28
C PRO A 50 -8.49 -2.15 20.29
N TYR A 51 -7.43 -2.78 19.76
CA TYR A 51 -7.37 -4.25 19.63
C TYR A 51 -6.91 -4.96 20.91
N LEU A 52 -6.24 -4.24 21.82
CA LEU A 52 -5.79 -4.81 23.10
C LEU A 52 -6.96 -5.28 23.97
N GLY A 53 -8.09 -4.57 23.94
CA GLY A 53 -9.32 -4.98 24.63
C GLY A 53 -9.94 -6.24 24.01
N LEU A 54 -9.90 -6.37 22.68
CA LEU A 54 -10.41 -7.55 21.98
C LEU A 54 -9.55 -8.79 22.25
N ALA A 55 -8.23 -8.65 22.26
CA ALA A 55 -7.30 -9.71 22.65
C ALA A 55 -7.53 -10.15 24.11
N GLY A 56 -7.72 -9.19 25.03
CA GLY A 56 -8.06 -9.47 26.42
C GLY A 56 -9.38 -10.24 26.58
N LEU A 57 -10.42 -9.88 25.82
CA LEU A 57 -11.70 -10.60 25.81
C LEU A 57 -11.54 -12.03 25.31
N PHE A 58 -10.78 -12.25 24.23
CA PHE A 58 -10.55 -13.59 23.68
C PHE A 58 -9.82 -14.49 24.68
N VAL A 59 -8.77 -13.96 25.34
CA VAL A 59 -8.05 -14.67 26.40
C VAL A 59 -8.95 -14.94 27.61
N PHE A 60 -9.79 -13.99 28.01
CA PHE A 60 -10.74 -14.16 29.11
C PHE A 60 -11.76 -15.26 28.81
N VAL A 61 -12.37 -15.25 27.62
CA VAL A 61 -13.29 -16.31 27.17
C VAL A 61 -12.56 -17.65 27.15
N MET A 62 -11.33 -17.71 26.65
CA MET A 62 -10.53 -18.94 26.60
C MET A 62 -10.23 -19.50 28.00
N ILE A 63 -9.97 -18.64 28.98
CA ILE A 63 -9.78 -19.01 30.39
C ILE A 63 -11.10 -19.50 31.00
N VAL A 64 -12.22 -18.80 30.79
CA VAL A 64 -13.55 -19.21 31.31
C VAL A 64 -13.96 -20.56 30.72
N VAL A 65 -13.77 -20.76 29.42
CA VAL A 65 -13.99 -22.04 28.73
C VAL A 65 -13.09 -23.12 29.35
N ARG A 66 -11.79 -22.86 29.52
CA ARG A 66 -10.88 -23.83 30.16
C ARG A 66 -11.19 -24.10 31.63
N LEU A 67 -11.82 -23.17 32.35
CA LEU A 67 -12.16 -23.32 33.77
C LEU A 67 -13.50 -24.02 33.96
N LEU A 68 -14.50 -23.68 33.15
CA LEU A 68 -15.88 -24.14 33.30
C LEU A 68 -16.14 -25.44 32.52
N ILE A 69 -15.52 -25.64 31.35
CA ILE A 69 -15.69 -26.86 30.55
C ILE A 69 -15.17 -28.12 31.27
N PRO A 70 -13.99 -28.21 31.91
CA PRO A 70 -13.58 -29.45 32.57
C PRO A 70 -14.56 -29.89 33.67
N ASN A 71 -15.32 -28.95 34.27
CA ASN A 71 -16.35 -29.28 35.26
C ASN A 71 -17.65 -29.85 34.65
N LEU A 72 -17.87 -29.76 33.33
CA LEU A 72 -19.06 -30.26 32.63
C LEU A 72 -18.75 -31.32 31.56
N ALA A 73 -17.48 -31.56 31.25
CA ALA A 73 -17.06 -32.23 30.03
C ALA A 73 -16.57 -33.66 30.21
N ASP A 74 -17.03 -34.34 31.25
CA ASP A 74 -16.77 -35.77 31.45
C ASP A 74 -17.67 -36.67 30.59
N GLU A 75 -18.78 -36.19 30.02
CA GLU A 75 -19.76 -37.10 29.36
C GLU A 75 -19.87 -36.97 27.82
N ASN A 76 -19.66 -35.79 27.22
CA ASN A 76 -20.12 -35.53 25.82
C ASN A 76 -19.03 -35.12 24.80
N ARG A 77 -17.75 -35.09 25.17
CA ARG A 77 -16.68 -34.50 24.32
C ARG A 77 -16.31 -35.28 23.06
N THR A 78 -16.72 -36.53 22.91
CA THR A 78 -16.34 -37.35 21.75
C THR A 78 -17.26 -37.18 20.54
N ARG A 79 -18.40 -36.48 20.66
CA ARG A 79 -19.39 -36.38 19.57
C ARG A 79 -19.40 -35.05 18.82
N LEU A 80 -18.97 -33.95 19.44
CA LEU A 80 -19.03 -32.60 18.83
C LEU A 80 -17.86 -32.31 17.87
N LYS A 81 -16.68 -32.88 18.12
CA LYS A 81 -15.48 -32.70 17.27
C LYS A 81 -15.65 -33.23 15.85
N ASN A 82 -16.60 -34.13 15.62
CA ASN A 82 -16.89 -34.71 14.30
C ASN A 82 -17.90 -33.88 13.48
N GLY A 83 -18.66 -32.97 14.10
CA GLY A 83 -19.70 -32.17 13.42
C GLY A 83 -19.20 -30.86 12.81
N GLU A 84 -18.14 -30.26 13.37
CA GLU A 84 -17.57 -28.99 12.87
C GLU A 84 -16.55 -29.17 11.74
N GLN A 85 -15.90 -30.34 11.64
CA GLN A 85 -14.95 -30.60 10.53
C GLN A 85 -15.63 -30.79 9.17
N ALA A 86 -16.94 -31.08 9.13
CA ALA A 86 -17.69 -31.23 7.89
C ALA A 86 -18.17 -29.89 7.28
N ASN A 87 -18.24 -28.82 8.07
CA ASN A 87 -18.79 -27.52 7.62
C ASN A 87 -17.73 -26.45 7.30
N LEU A 88 -16.45 -26.69 7.64
CA LEU A 88 -15.34 -25.78 7.33
C LEU A 88 -14.71 -26.04 5.94
N ALA A 89 -15.14 -27.09 5.25
CA ALA A 89 -14.65 -27.45 3.91
C ALA A 89 -15.51 -26.89 2.75
N ALA A 90 -16.59 -26.15 3.04
CA ALA A 90 -17.59 -25.79 2.04
C ALA A 90 -17.61 -24.29 1.65
N GLN A 91 -16.73 -23.44 2.21
CA GLN A 91 -16.71 -22.00 1.87
C GLN A 91 -15.28 -21.44 1.88
N THR A 92 -14.50 -21.80 0.86
CA THR A 92 -13.45 -20.93 0.32
C THR A 92 -13.36 -21.21 -1.17
N GLU A 93 -14.48 -21.00 -1.87
CA GLU A 93 -14.38 -20.66 -3.28
C GLU A 93 -13.79 -19.25 -3.32
N ASN A 94 -12.47 -19.24 -3.48
CA ASN A 94 -11.72 -18.06 -3.81
C ASN A 94 -12.25 -17.61 -5.18
N GLU A 95 -13.14 -16.62 -5.21
CA GLU A 95 -13.41 -15.86 -6.43
C GLU A 95 -12.11 -15.12 -6.79
N ASN A 96 -11.14 -15.86 -7.33
CA ASN A 96 -10.01 -15.30 -8.03
C ASN A 96 -10.57 -14.68 -9.31
N ILE A 97 -10.94 -13.40 -9.20
CA ILE A 97 -11.44 -12.53 -10.30
C ILE A 97 -10.42 -12.40 -11.45
N PHE A 98 -9.20 -12.92 -11.26
CA PHE A 98 -8.17 -13.02 -12.27
C PHE A 98 -7.87 -14.50 -12.50
N ASP A 99 -7.89 -14.94 -13.76
CA ASP A 99 -7.57 -16.31 -14.14
C ASP A 99 -6.19 -16.67 -13.57
N SER A 100 -6.17 -17.38 -12.44
CA SER A 100 -4.93 -17.89 -11.83
C SER A 100 -4.22 -18.90 -12.74
N ASP A 101 -4.89 -19.31 -13.82
CA ASP A 101 -4.38 -20.17 -14.88
C ASP A 101 -3.76 -19.35 -16.04
N PHE A 102 -3.85 -18.02 -16.04
CA PHE A 102 -3.19 -17.14 -17.02
C PHE A 102 -1.72 -16.90 -16.63
N ASN A 103 -0.85 -17.80 -17.08
CA ASN A 103 0.61 -17.67 -16.95
C ASN A 103 1.29 -18.02 -18.30
N PRO A 104 1.22 -17.13 -19.31
CA PRO A 104 1.78 -17.40 -20.62
C PRO A 104 3.31 -17.53 -20.56
N SER A 105 3.85 -18.44 -21.37
CA SER A 105 5.29 -18.55 -21.59
C SER A 105 5.82 -17.32 -22.34
N ARG A 106 7.13 -17.08 -22.26
CA ARG A 106 7.75 -15.95 -22.98
C ARG A 106 7.57 -16.09 -24.49
N GLU A 107 7.59 -17.32 -24.97
CA GLU A 107 7.44 -17.66 -26.38
C GLU A 107 6.04 -17.32 -26.89
N GLU A 108 4.99 -17.64 -26.13
CA GLU A 108 3.60 -17.28 -26.47
C GLU A 108 3.37 -15.76 -26.47
N ILE A 109 4.00 -15.03 -25.54
CA ILE A 109 3.94 -13.56 -25.51
C ILE A 109 4.61 -12.97 -26.77
N ILE A 110 5.77 -13.50 -27.16
CA ILE A 110 6.51 -13.04 -28.35
C ILE A 110 5.71 -13.36 -29.63
N GLU A 111 5.13 -14.55 -29.72
CA GLU A 111 4.30 -14.97 -30.86
C GLU A 111 3.11 -14.00 -31.04
N TYR A 112 2.36 -13.72 -29.98
CA TYR A 112 1.25 -12.78 -30.01
C TYR A 112 1.67 -11.38 -30.47
N LEU A 113 2.74 -10.83 -29.88
CA LEU A 113 3.24 -9.50 -30.25
C LEU A 113 3.77 -9.44 -31.70
N SER A 114 4.35 -10.54 -32.18
CA SER A 114 4.82 -10.66 -33.56
C SER A 114 3.69 -10.77 -34.58
N GLN A 115 2.50 -11.22 -34.15
CA GLN A 115 1.31 -11.28 -34.99
C GLN A 115 0.67 -9.90 -35.17
N GLU A 116 0.74 -9.03 -34.15
CA GLU A 116 0.13 -7.69 -34.18
C GLU A 116 1.09 -6.60 -34.69
N ALA A 117 2.40 -6.75 -34.43
CA ALA A 117 3.42 -5.88 -35.00
C ALA A 117 3.92 -6.49 -36.32
N ASP A 118 3.36 -6.09 -37.46
CA ASP A 118 4.02 -6.35 -38.75
C ASP A 118 5.26 -5.43 -38.83
N PRO A 119 6.49 -5.93 -38.64
CA PRO A 119 7.69 -5.10 -38.65
C PRO A 119 7.92 -4.45 -40.02
N ILE A 120 7.27 -4.97 -41.06
CA ILE A 120 7.38 -4.47 -42.43
C ILE A 120 6.57 -3.17 -42.61
N GLU A 121 5.46 -2.98 -41.90
CA GLU A 121 4.61 -1.79 -42.03
C GLU A 121 5.28 -0.53 -41.48
N PHE A 122 6.00 -0.63 -40.35
CA PHE A 122 6.77 0.48 -39.78
C PHE A 122 7.87 1.00 -40.72
N LEU A 123 8.50 0.13 -41.51
CA LEU A 123 9.53 0.53 -42.46
C LEU A 123 8.96 1.29 -43.67
N TYR A 124 7.69 1.09 -44.01
CA TYR A 124 7.01 1.84 -45.06
C TYR A 124 6.39 3.15 -44.57
N ALA A 125 6.07 3.26 -43.28
CA ALA A 125 5.53 4.49 -42.68
C ALA A 125 6.55 5.64 -42.59
N GLU A 126 7.84 5.35 -42.41
CA GLU A 126 8.93 6.36 -42.35
C GLU A 126 9.26 6.99 -43.71
N ARG A 127 8.82 6.39 -44.83
CA ARG A 127 9.06 6.90 -46.19
C ARG A 127 7.80 7.53 -46.80
N ARG A 128 7.15 8.42 -46.05
CA ARG A 128 6.18 9.38 -46.59
C ARG A 128 6.34 10.72 -45.87
#